data_AF-E6R710-F1
#
_entry.id   AF-E6R710-F1
#
_cell.length_a   1.000
_cell.length_b   1.000
_cell.length_c   1.000
_cell.angle_alpha   90.00
_cell.angle_beta   90.00
_cell.angle_gamma   90.00
#
_symmetry.space_group_name_H-M   'P 1'
#
loop_
_entity.id
_entity.type
_entity.pdbx_description
1 polymer ?
#
loop_
_entity_poly.entity_id
_entity_poly.type
_entity_poly.pdbx_seq_one_letter_code
_entity_poly.pdbx_strand_id
1 'polypeptide(L)'
;MAPPHHPLRRISTGSLSSLARSTDKNTSSPSGLEFLQPAMTDLADEAATLSANTSQMTTLHEALGTFNEAFAAYLYALKMNAFCVEWPEKKTEPAPPPPNPSVPLDQSKS
;
A
#
# COMPACT_ATOMS: atom_id res chain seq x y z
N MET A 1 15.85 23.49 6.06
CA MET A 1 16.94 22.48 6.01
C MET A 1 16.71 21.52 7.18
N ALA A 2 16.08 20.37 6.95
CA ALA A 2 15.81 19.39 8.01
C ALA A 2 17.08 18.57 8.30
N PRO A 3 17.40 18.27 9.58
CA PRO A 3 18.62 17.52 9.91
C PRO A 3 18.53 16.06 9.42
N PRO A 4 19.69 15.44 9.09
CA PRO A 4 19.74 14.09 8.54
C PRO A 4 19.32 13.04 9.57
N HIS A 5 18.30 12.24 9.22
CA HIS A 5 17.77 11.15 10.02
C HIS A 5 18.84 10.08 10.26
N HIS A 6 19.26 9.94 11.51
CA HIS A 6 20.17 8.89 11.94
C HIS A 6 19.36 7.59 11.96
N PRO A 7 19.89 6.47 11.42
CA PRO A 7 19.21 5.19 11.52
C PRO A 7 18.98 4.85 12.99
N LEU A 8 17.73 4.52 13.34
CA LEU A 8 17.27 4.14 14.68
C LEU A 8 18.34 3.31 15.37
N ARG A 9 19.07 3.95 16.30
CA ARG A 9 20.08 3.25 17.09
C ARG A 9 19.32 2.21 17.88
N ARG A 10 19.52 0.94 17.54
CA ARG A 10 18.92 -0.19 18.26
C ARG A 10 19.14 0.04 19.75
N ILE A 11 18.06 0.34 20.45
CA ILE A 11 18.06 0.57 21.90
C ILE A 11 18.47 -0.77 22.50
N SER A 12 19.76 -0.89 22.82
CA SER A 12 20.27 -2.12 23.38
C SER A 12 19.71 -2.19 24.78
N THR A 13 18.98 -3.25 25.09
CA THR A 13 18.50 -3.56 26.44
C THR A 13 19.67 -3.61 27.45
N GLY A 14 20.92 -3.78 26.98
CA GLY A 14 22.14 -3.67 27.77
C GLY A 14 22.54 -2.24 28.18
N SER A 15 22.10 -1.20 27.47
CA SER A 15 22.45 0.20 27.78
C SER A 15 21.83 0.65 29.11
N LEU A 16 20.59 0.23 29.40
CA LEU A 16 19.92 0.50 30.67
C LEU A 16 20.57 -0.26 31.84
N SER A 17 20.95 -1.52 31.63
CA SER A 17 21.69 -2.30 32.64
C SER A 17 23.10 -1.77 32.90
N SER A 18 23.76 -1.20 31.88
CA SER A 18 25.07 -0.54 32.03
C SER A 18 24.95 0.78 32.81
N LEU A 19 23.92 1.58 32.54
CA LEU A 19 23.62 2.82 33.28
C LEU A 19 23.32 2.55 34.76
N ALA A 20 22.55 1.49 35.06
CA ALA A 20 22.26 1.08 36.42
C ALA A 20 23.54 0.72 37.19
N ARG A 21 24.50 0.04 36.54
CA ARG A 21 25.80 -0.31 37.13
C ARG A 21 26.74 0.88 37.28
N SER A 22 26.62 1.92 36.44
CA SER A 22 27.40 3.16 36.62
C SER A 22 26.90 4.04 37.76
N THR A 23 25.63 3.90 38.15
CA THR A 23 25.01 4.66 39.25
C THR A 23 25.60 4.27 40.61
N ASP A 24 25.97 3.00 40.80
CA ASP A 24 26.64 2.49 42.02
C ASP A 24 27.97 3.21 42.32
N LYS A 25 28.60 3.83 41.31
CA LYS A 25 29.86 4.58 41.46
C LYS A 25 29.70 6.08 41.69
N ASN A 26 28.51 6.66 41.48
CA ASN A 26 28.32 8.11 41.47
C ASN A 26 27.38 8.57 42.61
N THR A 27 27.81 8.39 43.86
CA THR A 27 27.00 8.69 45.06
C THR A 27 26.92 10.19 45.41
N SER A 28 27.41 11.08 44.55
CA SER A 28 27.69 12.49 44.89
C SER A 28 26.64 13.51 44.38
N SER A 29 25.53 13.08 43.77
CA SER A 29 24.50 14.00 43.26
C SER A 29 23.31 14.11 44.22
N PRO A 30 22.81 15.33 44.54
CA PRO A 30 21.83 15.57 45.61
C PRO A 30 20.47 14.89 45.37
N SER A 31 20.14 14.55 44.12
CA SER A 31 18.86 13.96 43.75
C SER A 31 18.96 12.49 43.32
N GLY A 32 20.17 11.94 43.12
CA GLY A 32 20.40 10.55 42.67
C GLY A 32 19.81 10.15 41.29
N LEU A 33 19.05 11.02 40.64
CA LEU A 33 18.29 10.76 39.40
C LEU A 33 18.84 11.49 38.17
N GLU A 34 19.89 12.30 38.32
CA GLU A 34 20.55 13.02 37.22
C GLU A 34 21.00 12.08 36.08
N PHE A 35 21.29 10.82 36.38
CA PHE A 35 21.68 9.81 35.36
C PHE A 35 20.53 9.44 34.39
N LEU A 36 19.27 9.69 34.77
CA LEU A 36 18.10 9.44 33.92
C LEU A 36 17.86 10.57 32.93
N GLN A 37 18.36 11.78 33.21
CA GLN A 37 18.21 12.94 32.32
C GLN A 37 18.57 12.61 30.86
N PRO A 38 19.76 12.03 30.54
CA PRO A 38 20.10 11.66 29.16
C PRO A 38 19.18 10.57 28.58
N ALA A 39 18.76 9.60 29.38
CA ALA A 39 17.86 8.53 28.93
C ALA A 39 16.44 9.05 28.63
N MET A 40 15.95 10.02 29.41
CA MET A 40 14.66 10.66 29.19
C MET A 40 14.68 11.61 27.99
N THR A 41 15.78 12.33 27.76
CA THR A 41 15.94 13.16 26.55
C THR A 41 15.98 12.30 25.29
N ASP A 42 16.71 11.18 25.31
CA ASP A 42 16.76 10.25 24.18
C ASP A 42 15.38 9.60 23.94
N LEU A 43 14.68 9.22 25.01
CA LEU A 43 13.32 8.68 24.89
C LEU A 43 12.34 9.69 24.31
N ALA A 44 12.45 10.96 24.69
CA ALA A 44 11.59 12.02 24.17
C ALA A 44 11.82 12.25 22.67
N ASP A 45 13.07 12.21 22.22
CA ASP A 45 13.42 12.34 20.79
C ASP A 45 12.90 11.15 19.97
N GLU A 46 13.07 9.93 20.48
CA GLU A 46 12.54 8.71 19.84
C GLU A 46 11.00 8.69 19.84
N ALA A 47 10.36 9.18 20.91
CA ALA A 47 8.90 9.33 20.95
C ALA A 47 8.40 10.39 19.95
N ALA A 48 9.14 11.49 19.77
CA ALA A 48 8.84 12.47 18.74
C ALA A 48 8.96 11.86 17.34
N THR A 49 10.01 11.08 17.08
CA THR A 49 10.18 10.32 15.83
C THR A 49 9.04 9.33 15.59
N LEU A 50 8.62 8.59 16.63
CA LEU A 50 7.48 7.67 16.55
C LEU A 50 6.17 8.40 16.24
N SER A 51 5.96 9.57 16.83
CA SER A 51 4.76 10.38 16.56
C SER A 51 4.70 10.85 15.10
N ALA A 52 5.85 11.24 14.53
CA ALA A 52 5.95 11.61 13.12
C ALA A 52 5.65 10.42 12.20
N ASN A 53 6.18 9.24 12.51
CA ASN A 53 5.88 8.01 11.76
C ASN A 53 4.39 7.64 11.82
N THR A 54 3.78 7.80 13.00
CA THR A 54 2.34 7.53 13.19
C THR A 54 1.50 8.51 12.37
N SER A 55 1.87 9.79 12.35
CA SER A 55 1.22 10.80 11.49
C SER A 55 1.32 10.43 10.01
N GLN A 56 2.48 9.97 9.54
CA GLN A 56 2.62 9.50 8.15
C GLN A 56 1.72 8.30 7.85
N MET A 57 1.62 7.34 8.77
CA MET A 57 0.68 6.22 8.63
C MET A 57 -0.77 6.68 8.54
N THR A 58 -1.18 7.70 9.32
CA THR A 58 -2.53 8.25 9.21
C THR A 58 -2.79 8.90 7.85
N THR A 59 -1.81 9.60 7.28
CA THR A 59 -1.91 10.15 5.91
C THR A 59 -2.05 9.05 4.86
N LEU A 60 -1.29 7.96 4.99
CA LEU A 60 -1.41 6.81 4.08
C LEU A 60 -2.78 6.14 4.17
N HIS A 61 -3.34 6.04 5.38
CA HIS A 61 -4.68 5.50 5.58
C HIS A 61 -5.74 6.38 4.90
N GLU A 62 -5.65 7.70 5.05
CA GLU A 62 -6.54 8.64 4.35
C GLU A 62 -6.41 8.53 2.83
N ALA A 63 -5.17 8.44 2.30
CA ALA A 63 -4.92 8.26 0.88
C ALA A 63 -5.54 6.97 0.31
N LEU A 64 -5.49 5.86 1.06
CA LEU A 64 -6.16 4.61 0.69
C LEU A 64 -7.68 4.74 0.68
N GLY A 65 -8.25 5.47 1.65
CA GLY A 65 -9.68 5.78 1.67
C GLY A 65 -10.12 6.51 0.40
N THR A 66 -9.43 7.61 0.08
CA THR A 66 -9.69 8.40 -1.14
C THR A 66 -9.47 7.59 -2.42
N PHE A 67 -8.43 6.74 -2.46
CA PHE A 67 -8.20 5.85 -3.60
C PHE A 67 -9.34 4.85 -3.79
N ASN A 68 -9.82 4.23 -2.71
CA ASN A 68 -10.89 3.24 -2.77
C ASN A 68 -12.21 3.88 -3.25
N GLU A 69 -12.51 5.09 -2.78
CA GLU A 69 -13.66 5.86 -3.26
C GLU A 69 -13.54 6.17 -4.76
N ALA A 70 -12.39 6.68 -5.21
CA ALA A 70 -12.14 6.97 -6.62
C ALA A 70 -12.21 5.70 -7.49
N PHE A 71 -11.69 4.58 -6.99
CA PHE A 71 -11.72 3.29 -7.69
C PHE A 71 -13.15 2.73 -7.79
N ALA A 72 -13.94 2.84 -6.73
CA ALA A 72 -15.35 2.46 -6.74
C ALA A 72 -16.16 3.32 -7.74
N ALA A 73 -15.94 4.64 -7.76
CA ALA A 73 -16.56 5.54 -8.72
C ALA A 73 -16.17 5.20 -10.16
N TYR A 74 -14.89 4.89 -10.40
CA TYR A 74 -14.39 4.43 -11.69
C TYR A 74 -15.08 3.13 -12.15
N LEU A 75 -15.13 2.11 -11.29
CA LEU A 75 -15.82 0.86 -11.59
C LEU A 75 -17.32 1.07 -11.83
N TYR A 76 -17.95 1.97 -11.08
CA TYR A 76 -19.36 2.32 -11.31
C TYR A 76 -19.57 2.95 -12.68
N ALA A 77 -18.76 3.94 -13.05
CA ALA A 77 -18.81 4.57 -14.37
C ALA A 77 -18.56 3.55 -15.49
N LEU A 78 -17.60 2.63 -15.30
CA LEU A 78 -17.33 1.55 -16.24
C LEU A 78 -18.52 0.59 -16.37
N LYS A 79 -19.17 0.24 -15.25
CA LYS A 79 -20.39 -0.57 -15.24
C LYS A 79 -21.53 0.13 -15.97
N MET A 80 -21.73 1.43 -15.74
CA MET A 80 -22.74 2.21 -16.45
C MET A 80 -22.45 2.29 -17.94
N ASN A 81 -21.19 2.52 -18.32
CA ASN A 81 -20.77 2.50 -19.73
C ASN A 81 -20.99 1.12 -20.37
N ALA A 82 -20.76 0.03 -19.64
CA ALA A 82 -21.01 -1.33 -20.15
C ALA A 82 -22.51 -1.61 -20.42
N PHE A 83 -23.44 -0.95 -19.73
CA PHE A 83 -24.87 -1.04 -20.04
C PHE A 83 -25.31 -0.17 -21.21
N CYS A 84 -24.57 0.91 -21.49
CA CYS A 84 -24.91 1.87 -22.54
C CYS A 84 -24.22 1.57 -23.89
N VAL A 85 -23.31 0.60 -23.97
CA VAL A 85 -22.59 0.25 -25.20
C VAL A 85 -22.97 -1.16 -25.64
N GLU A 86 -23.85 -1.24 -26.63
CA GLU A 86 -24.13 -2.47 -27.36
C GLU A 86 -22.93 -2.76 -28.27
N TRP A 87 -22.13 -3.77 -27.90
CA TRP A 87 -21.00 -4.19 -28.72
C TRP A 87 -21.54 -4.86 -30.00
N PRO A 88 -21.11 -4.45 -31.20
CA PRO A 88 -21.61 -5.06 -32.43
C PRO A 88 -21.26 -6.55 -32.42
N GLU A 89 -22.30 -7.38 -32.32
CA GLU A 89 -22.16 -8.82 -32.38
C GLU A 89 -21.54 -9.18 -33.73
N LYS A 90 -20.53 -10.06 -33.71
CA LYS A 90 -19.82 -10.46 -34.93
C LYS A 90 -20.87 -11.03 -35.87
N LYS A 91 -21.10 -10.36 -37.02
CA LYS A 91 -22.04 -10.83 -38.04
C LYS A 91 -21.73 -12.29 -38.33
N THR A 92 -22.59 -13.18 -37.84
CA THR A 92 -22.54 -14.58 -38.25
C THR A 92 -23.07 -14.53 -39.68
N GLU A 93 -22.14 -14.57 -40.62
CA GLU A 93 -22.44 -14.69 -42.04
C GLU A 93 -23.48 -15.80 -42.20
N PRO A 94 -24.65 -15.53 -42.83
CA PRO A 94 -25.66 -16.54 -42.99
C PRO A 94 -25.04 -17.72 -43.75
N ALA A 95 -25.12 -18.91 -43.15
CA ALA A 95 -24.60 -20.13 -43.74
C ALA A 95 -25.06 -20.23 -45.21
N PRO A 96 -24.17 -20.60 -46.14
CA PRO A 96 -24.54 -20.73 -47.54
C PRO A 96 -25.72 -21.70 -47.67
N PRO A 97 -26.71 -21.41 -48.55
CA PRO A 97 -27.88 -22.25 -48.69
C PRO A 97 -27.47 -23.70 -49.02
N PRO A 98 -28.19 -24.70 -48.50
CA PRO A 98 -27.85 -26.10 -48.75
C PRO A 98 -27.83 -26.36 -50.25
N PRO A 99 -26.86 -27.15 -50.76
CA PRO A 99 -26.81 -27.49 -52.17
C PRO A 99 -28.11 -28.19 -52.56
N ASN A 100 -28.79 -27.65 -53.57
CA ASN A 100 -30.05 -28.14 -54.08
C ASN A 100 -29.89 -29.61 -54.53
N PRO A 101 -30.67 -30.57 -53.99
CA PRO A 101 -30.57 -31.98 -54.40
C PRO A 101 -31.06 -32.26 -55.83
N SER A 102 -31.52 -31.23 -56.56
CA SER A 102 -32.10 -31.39 -57.91
C SER A 102 -31.16 -31.07 -59.08
N VAL A 103 -29.83 -31.08 -58.90
CA VAL A 103 -28.92 -31.11 -60.07
C VAL A 103 -28.57 -32.58 -60.35
N PRO A 104 -29.09 -33.19 -61.41
CA PRO A 104 -28.69 -34.53 -61.80
C PRO A 104 -27.19 -34.52 -62.08
N LEU A 105 -26.45 -35.41 -61.41
CA LEU A 105 -25.07 -35.74 -61.74
C LEU A 105 -25.06 -36.57 -63.02
N ASP A 106 -25.43 -35.96 -64.14
CA ASP A 106 -25.00 -36.36 -65.47
C ASP A 106 -25.39 -35.27 -66.45
N GLN A 107 -24.42 -34.73 -67.16
CA GLN A 107 -24.36 -34.75 -68.62
C GLN A 107 -22.95 -34.29 -69.00
N SER A 108 -22.11 -35.30 -69.17
CA SER A 108 -21.04 -35.36 -70.16
C SER A 108 -21.20 -34.35 -71.32
N LYS A 109 -20.18 -33.53 -71.59
CA LYS A 109 -19.51 -33.54 -72.90
C LYS A 109 -18.33 -32.58 -73.02
N SER A 110 -17.23 -33.16 -73.51
CA SER A 110 -16.23 -32.65 -74.47
C SER A 110 -15.42 -31.40 -74.11
#